data_AF-A0AAW5N4N9-F1
#
_entry.id   AF-A0AAW5N4N9-F1
#
_cell.length_a   1.000
_cell.length_b   1.000
_cell.length_c   1.000
_cell.angle_alpha   90.00
_cell.angle_beta   90.00
_cell.angle_gamma   90.00
#
_symmetry.space_group_name_H-M   'P 1'
#
loop_
_entity.id
_entity.type
_entity.pdbx_description
1 polymer ?
#
loop_
_entity_poly.entity_id
_entity_poly.type
_entity_poly.pdbx_seq_one_letter_code
_entity_poly.pdbx_strand_id
1 'polypeptide(L)'
;GLPVAEVTPREAYNAIVDNNVELVSIENLPGRIAANSVIPYPPGIPMLLSGENFGDKNSPQVSYLRSLQSWDHHFPGFEHE
;
A
#
# COMPACT_ATOMS: atom_id res chain seq x y z
N GLY A 1 -1.40 -1.96 -14.79
CA GLY A 1 -2.72 -2.63 -14.71
C GLY A 1 -3.32 -2.35 -13.35
N LEU A 2 -4.56 -2.79 -13.11
CA LEU A 2 -5.11 -2.82 -11.75
C LEU A 2 -4.28 -3.78 -10.87
N PRO A 3 -4.23 -3.58 -9.53
CA PRO A 3 -3.65 -4.54 -8.61
C PRO A 3 -4.24 -5.94 -8.80
N VAL A 4 -3.45 -6.97 -8.51
CA VAL A 4 -3.89 -8.36 -8.55
C VAL A 4 -4.38 -8.76 -7.17
N ALA A 5 -5.61 -9.26 -7.07
CA ALA A 5 -6.12 -9.88 -5.85
C ALA A 5 -5.51 -11.29 -5.69
N GLU A 6 -4.53 -11.42 -4.81
CA GLU A 6 -3.83 -12.69 -4.53
C GLU A 6 -4.61 -13.54 -3.51
N VAL A 7 -5.26 -12.86 -2.56
CA VAL A 7 -6.13 -13.47 -1.55
C VAL A 7 -7.40 -12.64 -1.42
N THR A 8 -8.45 -13.25 -0.86
CA THR A 8 -9.69 -12.55 -0.57
C THR A 8 -9.49 -11.53 0.58
N PRO A 9 -10.30 -10.46 0.65
CA PRO A 9 -10.29 -9.55 1.79
C PRO A 9 -10.51 -10.25 3.15
N ARG A 10 -11.26 -11.36 3.15
CA ARG A 10 -11.48 -12.19 4.35
C ARG A 10 -10.20 -12.89 4.79
N GLU A 11 -9.44 -13.45 3.86
CA GLU A 11 -8.15 -14.10 4.17
C GLU A 11 -7.12 -13.09 4.64
N ALA A 12 -7.06 -11.90 4.01
CA ALA A 12 -6.21 -10.80 4.48
C ALA A 12 -6.58 -10.37 5.91
N TYR A 13 -7.87 -10.25 6.22
CA TYR A 13 -8.35 -9.95 7.57
C TYR A 13 -7.98 -11.04 8.59
N ASN A 14 -8.15 -12.32 8.22
CA ASN A 14 -7.77 -13.43 9.09
C ASN A 14 -6.26 -13.41 9.38
N ALA A 15 -5.42 -13.08 8.40
CA ALA A 15 -3.98 -12.94 8.63
C ALA A 15 -3.64 -11.85 9.66
N ILE A 16 -4.40 -10.75 9.70
CA ILE A 16 -4.26 -9.72 10.76
C ILE A 16 -4.64 -10.30 12.13
N VAL A 17 -5.79 -10.97 12.22
CA VAL A 17 -6.29 -11.58 13.47
C VAL A 17 -5.32 -12.62 14.04
N ASP A 18 -4.73 -13.42 13.14
CA ASP A 18 -3.76 -14.47 13.49
C ASP A 18 -2.34 -13.90 13.72
N ASN A 19 -2.18 -12.57 13.66
CA ASN A 19 -0.90 -11.87 13.80
C ASN A 19 0.17 -12.35 12.78
N ASN A 20 -0.28 -12.77 11.60
CA ASN A 20 0.54 -13.17 10.46
C ASN A 20 0.74 -12.01 9.48
N VAL A 21 1.08 -10.84 10.03
CA VAL A 21 1.34 -9.61 9.28
C VAL A 21 2.53 -8.90 9.88
N GLU A 22 3.20 -8.07 9.08
CA GLU A 22 4.31 -7.23 9.54
C GLU A 22 4.16 -5.81 9.00
N LEU A 23 4.75 -4.85 9.71
CA LEU A 23 4.91 -3.50 9.20
C LEU A 23 6.09 -3.49 8.21
N VAL A 24 5.83 -2.99 7.01
CA VAL A 24 6.80 -3.00 5.90
C VAL A 24 7.08 -1.56 5.49
N SER A 25 8.35 -1.20 5.37
CA SER A 25 8.75 0.10 4.82
C SER A 25 8.46 0.17 3.31
N ILE A 26 8.27 1.38 2.77
CA ILE A 26 7.94 1.61 1.35
C ILE A 26 8.94 0.93 0.40
N GLU A 27 10.23 0.89 0.77
CA GLU A 27 11.27 0.24 -0.03
C GLU A 27 11.08 -1.27 -0.21
N ASN A 28 10.40 -1.91 0.75
CA ASN A 28 10.20 -3.36 0.82
C ASN A 28 8.77 -3.79 0.43
N LEU A 29 7.93 -2.86 -0.05
CA LEU A 29 6.57 -3.16 -0.56
C LEU A 29 6.50 -4.00 -1.85
N PRO A 30 7.46 -3.94 -2.80
CA PRO A 30 7.35 -4.72 -4.04
C PRO A 30 7.10 -6.22 -3.80
N GLY A 31 6.07 -6.75 -4.45
CA GLY A 31 5.65 -8.15 -4.39
C GLY A 31 4.86 -8.53 -3.13
N ARG A 32 4.63 -7.60 -2.21
CA ARG A 32 3.89 -7.85 -0.96
C ARG A 32 2.38 -7.77 -1.20
N ILE A 33 1.62 -8.44 -0.32
CA ILE A 33 0.16 -8.38 -0.29
C ILE A 33 -0.25 -7.38 0.79
N ALA A 34 -1.16 -6.47 0.46
CA ALA A 34 -1.70 -5.50 1.40
C ALA A 34 -2.60 -6.19 2.43
N ALA A 35 -2.23 -6.13 3.70
CA ALA A 35 -3.09 -6.61 4.79
C ALA A 35 -4.30 -5.68 4.98
N ASN A 36 -4.06 -4.37 4.94
CA ASN A 36 -5.09 -3.32 5.00
C ASN A 36 -5.18 -2.60 3.65
N SER A 37 -6.36 -2.08 3.32
CA SER A 37 -6.53 -1.20 2.15
C SER A 37 -5.67 0.06 2.28
N VAL A 38 -5.10 0.51 1.16
CA VAL A 38 -4.28 1.71 1.08
C VAL A 38 -5.07 2.79 0.34
N ILE A 39 -5.40 3.87 1.04
CA ILE A 39 -6.24 4.96 0.56
C ILE A 39 -5.48 6.27 0.79
N PRO A 40 -4.58 6.66 -0.13
CA PRO A 40 -3.81 7.89 0.02
C PRO A 40 -4.67 9.13 -0.19
N TYR A 41 -4.39 10.20 0.57
CA TYR A 41 -5.07 11.48 0.45
C TYR A 41 -4.11 12.60 0.04
N PRO A 42 -4.53 13.52 -0.87
CA PRO A 42 -5.64 13.42 -1.82
C PRO A 42 -5.30 12.43 -2.97
N PRO A 43 -6.29 11.79 -3.64
CA PRO A 43 -7.73 12.13 -3.67
C PRO A 43 -8.63 11.33 -2.72
N GLY A 44 -8.12 10.39 -1.91
CA GLY A 44 -8.94 9.59 -0.99
C GLY A 44 -9.72 8.44 -1.65
N ILE A 45 -9.26 7.97 -2.81
CA ILE A 45 -9.83 6.80 -3.51
C ILE A 45 -8.93 5.58 -3.24
N PRO A 46 -9.48 4.37 -3.05
CA PRO A 46 -8.67 3.18 -2.84
C PRO A 46 -7.65 2.95 -3.96
N MET A 47 -6.38 2.90 -3.58
CA MET A 47 -5.27 2.54 -4.47
C MET A 47 -4.99 1.04 -4.44
N LEU A 48 -5.11 0.43 -3.25
CA LEU A 48 -5.17 -1.02 -3.06
C LEU A 48 -6.28 -1.36 -2.07
N LEU A 49 -6.95 -2.49 -2.29
CA LEU A 49 -7.79 -3.17 -1.32
C LEU A 49 -6.99 -4.24 -0.57
N SER A 50 -7.49 -4.66 0.60
CA SER A 50 -6.89 -5.78 1.34
C SER A 50 -6.89 -7.07 0.50
N GLY A 51 -5.77 -7.77 0.49
CA GLY A 51 -5.55 -8.96 -0.32
C GLY A 51 -4.99 -8.69 -1.73
N GLU A 52 -4.87 -7.43 -2.14
CA GLU A 52 -4.22 -7.06 -3.40
C GLU A 52 -2.70 -6.94 -3.28
N ASN A 53 -1.98 -7.28 -4.34
CA ASN A 53 -0.52 -7.20 -4.43
C ASN A 53 -0.06 -5.79 -4.86
N PHE A 54 1.00 -5.30 -4.23
CA PHE A 54 1.67 -4.04 -4.60
C PHE A 54 2.33 -4.07 -5.99
N GLY A 55 2.44 -5.23 -6.63
CA GLY A 55 3.12 -5.40 -7.91
C GLY A 55 4.64 -5.35 -7.76
N ASP A 56 5.36 -5.27 -8.88
CA ASP A 56 6.82 -5.16 -8.84
C ASP A 56 7.31 -3.76 -8.42
N LYS A 57 8.63 -3.58 -8.38
CA LYS A 57 9.26 -2.31 -8.00
C LYS A 57 8.92 -1.13 -8.91
N ASN A 58 8.44 -1.39 -10.11
CA ASN A 58 8.04 -0.41 -11.11
C ASN A 58 6.50 -0.25 -11.16
N SER A 59 5.76 -0.86 -10.24
CA SER A 59 4.31 -0.74 -10.21
C SER A 59 3.88 0.72 -9.98
N PRO A 60 2.73 1.13 -10.53
CA PRO A 60 2.17 2.45 -10.26
C PRO A 60 1.98 2.73 -8.76
N GLN A 61 1.58 1.70 -8.00
CA GLN A 61 1.28 1.80 -6.57
C GLN A 61 2.56 2.09 -5.76
N VAL A 62 3.62 1.32 -6.00
CA VAL A 62 4.91 1.54 -5.32
C VAL A 62 5.51 2.89 -5.72
N SER A 63 5.45 3.23 -7.01
CA SER A 63 5.98 4.49 -7.53
C SER A 63 5.27 5.71 -6.93
N TYR A 64 3.94 5.62 -6.79
CA TYR A 64 3.13 6.69 -6.22
C TYR A 64 3.43 6.90 -4.73
N LEU A 65 3.48 5.83 -3.92
CA LEU A 65 3.83 5.93 -2.49
C LEU A 65 5.23 6.50 -2.26
N ARG A 66 6.22 6.10 -3.08
CA ARG A 66 7.57 6.71 -3.04
C ARG A 66 7.54 8.20 -3.35
N SER A 67 6.68 8.61 -4.29
CA SER A 67 6.55 10.01 -4.68
C SER A 67 5.90 10.84 -3.58
N LEU A 68 4.86 10.31 -2.90
CA LEU A 68 4.26 10.96 -1.74
C LEU A 68 5.29 11.14 -0.62
N GLN A 69 6.00 10.07 -0.25
CA GLN A 69 7.03 10.14 0.79
C GLN A 69 8.13 11.15 0.45
N SER A 70 8.57 11.19 -0.82
CA SER A 70 9.53 12.18 -1.28
C SER A 70 8.98 13.60 -1.14
N TRP A 71 7.73 13.83 -1.54
CA TRP A 71 7.12 15.16 -1.45
C TRP A 71 6.98 15.64 -0.01
N ASP A 72 6.55 14.77 0.92
CA ASP A 72 6.45 15.11 2.35
C ASP A 72 7.81 15.53 2.92
N HIS A 73 8.89 14.87 2.48
CA HIS A 73 10.25 15.22 2.88
C HIS A 73 10.73 16.57 2.31
N HIS A 74 10.32 16.91 1.08
CA HIS A 74 10.72 18.15 0.42
C HIS A 74 9.88 19.37 0.84
N PHE A 75 8.64 19.16 1.32
CA PHE A 75 7.71 20.23 1.71
C PHE A 75 7.16 20.01 3.15
N PRO A 76 8.00 20.19 4.19
CA PRO A 76 7.55 20.07 5.58
C PRO A 76 6.42 21.06 5.86
N GLY A 77 5.31 20.58 6.45
CA GLY A 77 4.12 21.38 6.74
C GLY A 77 3.03 21.39 5.66
N PHE A 78 3.23 20.67 4.55
CA PHE A 78 2.18 20.34 3.58
C PHE A 78 1.83 18.85 3.57
N GLU A 79 2.36 18.08 4.50
CA GLU A 79 2.27 16.61 4.59
C GLU A 79 0.89 16.05 4.26
N HIS A 80 0.89 14.97 3.48
CA HIS A 80 -0.31 14.19 3.20
C HIS A 80 -0.73 13.41 4.46
N GLU A 81 -2.04 13.35 4.75
CA GLU A 81 -2.62 12.56 5.86
C GLU A 81 -2.78 11.08 5.52
#